data_AF-A0AAF6B6H6-F1
#
_entry.id   AF-A0AAF6B6H6-F1
#
_cell.length_a   1.000
_cell.length_b   1.000
_cell.length_c   1.000
_cell.angle_alpha   90.00
_cell.angle_beta   90.00
_cell.angle_gamma   90.00
#
_symmetry.space_group_name_H-M   'P 1'
#
loop_
_entity.id
_entity.type
_entity.pdbx_description
1 polymer ?
#
loop_
_entity_poly.entity_id
_entity_poly.type
_entity_poly.pdbx_seq_one_letter_code
_entity_poly.pdbx_strand_id
1 'polypeptide(L)'
;MAPSLDSDSTVLSIRSDFREGRFLRQSKSDLYANDIRRSFENDFRVPDFQHRYPKARLNPLAAQCHDISNDWIVSLGIDKELGPSMWQSCMAAKFSEYIGFVYDDIEPKDFLWLCKWVQCFFAFDSKLDDGEWADRIDWSSDVILDMNLVLLWNDPDNERLLEGLKSILDTLMETEASRKRAQLHTIHADLVHARNKAKSLLDVNLGAFMSGFRELWLEYIEDLPVECMSREAEAFQQYITGCLSEQIGRMKGTKLSVSDYISLRRQAGGVWALIVFSDRMIEHKRRKSPICHLPDSLFYGKDMQNMLAAITDIVCWHNDIFGFQKELLNNDHKNTLVFVIFHEYNCQSYTQAGELVVELLHDRIAEMELAYERLRSAAAPEFHPAIDLYMKICRGWIPGTHQYHMISSRYNVSNSSISDTGNSKKVEHITKR
;
A
#
# COMPACT_ATOMS: atom_id res chain seq x y z
N MET A 1 -8.68 24.61 5.87
CA MET A 1 -9.03 23.41 5.08
C MET A 1 -7.88 23.13 4.13
N ALA A 2 -7.04 22.15 4.48
CA ALA A 2 -6.08 21.59 3.53
C ALA A 2 -6.83 20.56 2.67
N PRO A 3 -6.42 20.32 1.42
CA PRO A 3 -7.16 19.44 0.52
C PRO A 3 -7.15 18.01 1.05
N SER A 4 -8.35 17.46 1.24
CA SER A 4 -8.62 16.02 1.13
C SER A 4 -7.90 15.50 -0.13
N LEU A 5 -7.30 14.31 -0.06
CA LEU A 5 -6.80 13.59 -1.23
C LEU A 5 -7.93 13.12 -2.17
N ASP A 6 -9.12 13.76 -2.09
CA ASP A 6 -10.12 13.72 -3.15
C ASP A 6 -9.43 13.91 -4.50
N SER A 7 -9.58 12.84 -5.28
CA SER A 7 -8.85 12.42 -6.47
C SER A 7 -8.74 13.46 -7.59
N ASP A 8 -9.47 14.56 -7.48
CA ASP A 8 -9.65 15.51 -8.56
C ASP A 8 -8.65 16.67 -8.55
N SER A 9 -8.01 16.98 -7.41
CA SER A 9 -7.20 18.21 -7.25
C SER A 9 -5.67 18.03 -7.14
N THR A 10 -5.20 16.82 -6.81
CA THR A 10 -3.80 16.54 -6.38
C THR A 10 -3.00 15.64 -7.33
N VAL A 11 -3.24 15.76 -8.63
CA VAL A 11 -2.42 15.11 -9.66
C VAL A 11 -2.14 16.15 -10.74
N LEU A 12 -0.86 16.38 -11.04
CA LEU A 12 -0.42 17.28 -12.09
C LEU A 12 -0.75 16.69 -13.47
N SER A 13 -2.03 16.69 -13.84
CA SER A 13 -2.46 16.44 -15.23
C SER A 13 -1.79 15.22 -15.87
N ILE A 14 -1.95 14.03 -15.28
CA ILE A 14 -1.93 12.80 -16.09
C ILE A 14 -2.88 13.08 -17.24
N ARG A 15 -2.39 12.97 -18.48
CA ARG A 15 -3.17 12.81 -19.72
C ARG A 15 -4.67 12.85 -19.40
N SER A 16 -5.27 14.05 -19.40
CA SER A 16 -6.62 14.24 -18.84
C SER A 16 -7.63 13.35 -19.55
N ASP A 17 -7.34 12.98 -20.79
CA ASP A 17 -7.98 11.93 -21.55
C ASP A 17 -7.96 10.54 -20.90
N PHE A 18 -6.87 10.06 -20.29
CA PHE A 18 -6.89 8.82 -19.51
C PHE A 18 -7.76 8.95 -18.25
N ARG A 19 -7.56 9.99 -17.43
CA ARG A 19 -8.33 10.17 -16.18
C ARG A 19 -9.83 10.26 -16.46
N GLU A 20 -10.21 10.92 -17.55
CA GLU A 20 -11.61 11.14 -17.91
C GLU A 20 -12.19 10.01 -18.80
N GLY A 21 -11.48 8.88 -18.94
CA GLY A 21 -11.95 7.73 -19.73
C GLY A 21 -12.08 8.01 -21.24
N ARG A 22 -11.41 9.06 -21.73
CA ARG A 22 -11.43 9.54 -23.11
C ARG A 22 -10.15 9.23 -23.90
N PHE A 23 -9.25 8.41 -23.36
CA PHE A 23 -8.04 8.03 -24.08
C PHE A 23 -8.40 7.31 -25.37
N LEU A 24 -8.27 8.03 -26.48
CA LEU A 24 -8.43 7.52 -27.84
C LEU A 24 -7.04 7.46 -28.44
N ARG A 25 -6.45 6.27 -28.51
CA ARG A 25 -5.22 6.10 -29.29
C ARG A 25 -5.57 6.32 -30.77
N GLN A 26 -5.16 7.44 -31.36
CA GLN A 26 -4.86 7.45 -32.80
C GLN A 26 -3.58 6.63 -32.96
N SER A 27 -3.72 5.32 -33.10
CA SER A 27 -2.57 4.44 -33.07
C SER A 27 -1.81 4.49 -34.40
N LYS A 28 -0.47 4.49 -34.35
CA LYS A 28 0.38 4.02 -35.46
C LYS A 28 0.28 2.50 -35.68
N SER A 29 -0.75 1.85 -35.12
CA SER A 29 -0.98 0.42 -35.15
C SER A 29 -2.43 0.10 -35.52
N ASP A 30 -2.90 0.64 -36.64
CA ASP A 30 -3.98 0.02 -37.42
C ASP A 30 -3.50 -1.27 -38.13
N LEU A 31 -2.26 -1.70 -37.87
CA LEU A 31 -1.66 -2.91 -38.45
C LEU A 31 -2.14 -4.23 -37.83
N TYR A 32 -2.98 -4.21 -36.79
CA TYR A 32 -3.46 -5.45 -36.14
C TYR A 32 -4.98 -5.52 -35.96
N ALA A 33 -5.74 -4.71 -36.70
CA ALA A 33 -7.21 -4.71 -36.64
C ALA A 33 -7.88 -6.01 -37.13
N ASN A 34 -7.12 -6.99 -37.64
CA ASN A 34 -7.66 -8.19 -38.26
C ASN A 34 -7.22 -9.53 -37.64
N ASP A 35 -6.49 -9.55 -36.52
CA ASP A 35 -6.22 -10.83 -35.85
C ASP A 35 -7.27 -11.15 -34.79
N ILE A 36 -8.00 -12.22 -35.10
CA ILE A 36 -8.99 -12.91 -34.29
C ILE A 36 -8.51 -13.00 -32.83
N ARG A 37 -9.39 -12.73 -31.85
CA ARG A 37 -9.22 -13.06 -30.41
C ARG A 37 -8.92 -14.56 -30.26
N ARG A 38 -7.68 -14.98 -30.50
CA ARG A 38 -7.19 -16.34 -30.29
C ARG A 38 -6.51 -16.39 -28.93
N SER A 39 -7.23 -16.82 -27.89
CA SER A 39 -6.71 -17.32 -26.60
C SER A 39 -5.35 -16.77 -26.10
N PHE A 40 -5.13 -15.45 -26.11
CA PHE A 40 -3.91 -14.80 -25.60
C PHE A 40 -4.06 -14.32 -24.15
N GLU A 41 -5.12 -14.70 -23.45
CA GLU A 41 -5.33 -14.40 -22.02
C GLU A 41 -4.21 -14.97 -21.13
N ASN A 42 -3.38 -15.89 -21.63
CA ASN A 42 -2.35 -16.61 -20.87
C ASN A 42 -0.87 -16.26 -21.16
N ASP A 43 -0.54 -15.29 -22.05
CA ASP A 43 0.87 -14.91 -22.33
C ASP A 43 1.16 -13.45 -21.90
N PHE A 44 0.86 -13.11 -20.64
CA PHE A 44 1.30 -11.85 -20.06
C PHE A 44 2.82 -11.86 -19.90
N ARG A 45 3.48 -10.83 -20.45
CA ARG A 45 4.90 -10.59 -20.25
C ARG A 45 5.06 -9.27 -19.53
N VAL A 46 5.86 -9.29 -18.46
CA VAL A 46 6.24 -8.08 -17.74
C VAL A 46 6.94 -7.13 -18.74
N PRO A 47 6.37 -5.94 -19.02
CA PRO A 47 6.99 -4.99 -19.93
C PRO A 47 8.31 -4.46 -19.36
N ASP A 48 9.24 -4.06 -20.24
CA ASP A 48 10.50 -3.45 -19.82
C ASP A 48 10.24 -2.08 -19.20
N PHE A 49 10.69 -1.88 -17.96
CA PHE A 49 10.57 -0.62 -17.24
C PHE A 49 11.94 0.03 -17.10
N GLN A 50 12.18 1.06 -17.91
CA GLN A 50 13.42 1.84 -17.85
C GLN A 50 13.23 3.09 -16.99
N HIS A 51 14.16 3.33 -16.07
CA HIS A 51 14.19 4.52 -15.23
C HIS A 51 15.59 5.12 -15.15
N ARG A 52 15.68 6.41 -14.83
CA ARG A 52 16.95 7.16 -14.78
C ARG A 52 17.71 7.07 -13.45
N TYR A 53 17.13 6.44 -12.43
CA TYR A 53 17.72 6.39 -11.09
C TYR A 53 18.84 5.34 -10.99
N PRO A 54 19.85 5.56 -10.12
CA PRO A 54 20.93 4.59 -9.91
C PRO A 54 20.40 3.22 -9.49
N LYS A 55 21.17 2.17 -9.82
CA LYS A 55 20.84 0.81 -9.40
C LYS A 55 20.80 0.72 -7.88
N ALA A 56 19.71 0.13 -7.36
CA ALA A 56 19.54 -0.11 -5.94
C ALA A 56 20.65 -1.03 -5.40
N ARG A 57 21.12 -0.73 -4.19
CA ARG A 57 22.08 -1.55 -3.45
C ARG A 57 21.39 -2.10 -2.22
N LEU A 58 21.59 -3.38 -1.96
CA LEU A 58 21.00 -4.02 -0.79
C LEU A 58 21.69 -3.52 0.47
N ASN A 59 20.91 -3.01 1.43
CA ASN A 59 21.40 -2.68 2.76
C ASN A 59 22.03 -3.93 3.41
N PRO A 60 23.27 -3.84 3.93
CA PRO A 60 23.97 -5.00 4.51
C PRO A 60 23.26 -5.60 5.74
N LEU A 61 22.36 -4.85 6.38
CA LEU A 61 21.58 -5.33 7.52
C LEU A 61 20.33 -6.13 7.12
N ALA A 62 19.99 -6.23 5.82
CA ALA A 62 18.74 -6.84 5.37
C ALA A 62 18.59 -8.31 5.81
N ALA A 63 19.67 -9.10 5.75
CA ALA A 63 19.66 -10.49 6.20
C ALA A 63 19.44 -10.60 7.72
N GLN A 64 20.17 -9.81 8.51
CA GLN A 64 20.01 -9.81 9.96
C GLN A 64 18.60 -9.34 10.38
N CYS A 65 18.08 -8.29 9.73
CA CYS A 65 16.76 -7.76 10.05
C CYS A 65 15.64 -8.68 9.57
N HIS A 66 15.88 -9.55 8.59
CA HIS A 66 14.96 -10.62 8.21
C HIS A 66 14.68 -11.53 9.41
N ASP A 67 15.75 -12.06 10.00
CA ASP A 67 15.67 -13.01 11.11
C ASP A 67 15.01 -12.35 12.33
N ILE A 68 15.46 -11.14 12.70
CA ILE A 68 14.90 -10.40 13.86
C ILE A 68 13.41 -10.09 13.65
N SER A 69 13.01 -9.68 12.44
CA SER A 69 11.61 -9.35 12.17
C SER A 69 10.72 -10.60 12.20
N ASN A 70 11.22 -11.75 11.72
CA ASN A 70 10.49 -13.01 11.80
C ASN A 70 10.35 -13.51 13.23
N ASP A 71 11.41 -13.46 14.03
CA ASP A 71 11.37 -13.83 15.45
C ASP A 71 10.37 -12.96 16.21
N TRP A 72 10.32 -11.67 15.89
CA TRP A 72 9.34 -10.74 16.46
C TRP A 72 7.89 -11.12 16.08
N ILE A 73 7.61 -11.44 14.81
CA ILE A 73 6.29 -11.94 14.37
C ILE A 73 5.89 -13.22 15.13
N VAL A 74 6.81 -14.17 15.29
CA VAL A 74 6.57 -15.42 16.04
C VAL A 74 6.32 -15.16 17.52
N SER A 75 7.05 -14.21 18.12
CA SER A 75 6.89 -13.85 19.54
C SER A 75 5.49 -13.30 19.86
N LEU A 76 4.85 -12.66 18.88
CA LEU A 76 3.49 -12.15 18.96
C LEU A 76 2.42 -13.22 18.66
N GLY A 77 2.82 -14.36 18.10
CA GLY A 77 1.91 -15.43 17.68
C GLY A 77 1.20 -15.17 16.35
N ILE A 78 1.64 -14.17 15.58
CA ILE A 78 1.07 -13.84 14.26
C ILE A 78 1.29 -14.99 13.27
N ASP A 79 2.42 -15.69 13.36
CA ASP A 79 2.73 -16.88 12.56
C ASP A 79 1.65 -17.97 12.69
N LYS A 80 1.09 -18.13 13.89
CA LYS A 80 0.03 -19.10 14.17
C LYS A 80 -1.30 -18.65 13.59
N GLU A 81 -1.59 -17.35 13.61
CA GLU A 81 -2.78 -16.79 12.98
C GLU A 81 -2.73 -16.94 11.46
N LEU A 82 -1.57 -16.80 10.83
CA LEU A 82 -1.39 -17.03 9.38
C LEU A 82 -1.51 -18.51 8.99
N GLY A 83 -1.06 -19.41 9.88
CA GLY A 83 -0.91 -20.82 9.59
C GLY A 83 0.35 -21.13 8.77
N PRO A 84 0.75 -22.41 8.68
CA PRO A 84 2.08 -22.80 8.22
C PRO A 84 2.37 -22.42 6.78
N SER A 85 1.39 -22.57 5.86
CA SER A 85 1.61 -22.29 4.43
C SER A 85 1.81 -20.80 4.17
N MET A 86 0.90 -19.96 4.68
CA MET A 86 0.98 -18.51 4.49
C MET A 86 2.21 -17.92 5.17
N TRP A 87 2.53 -18.40 6.38
CA TRP A 87 3.74 -17.97 7.09
C TRP A 87 5.02 -18.32 6.31
N GLN A 88 5.11 -19.53 5.75
CA GLN A 88 6.23 -19.92 4.89
C GLN A 88 6.39 -19.00 3.67
N SER A 89 5.28 -18.63 3.03
CA SER A 89 5.29 -17.66 1.92
C SER A 89 5.75 -16.27 2.35
N CYS A 90 5.30 -15.77 3.51
CA CYS A 90 5.74 -14.49 4.06
C CYS A 90 7.26 -14.48 4.36
N MET A 91 7.80 -15.56 4.93
CA MET A 91 9.24 -15.67 5.16
C MET A 91 10.02 -15.74 3.83
N ALA A 92 9.56 -16.55 2.89
CA ALA A 92 10.22 -16.73 1.58
C ALA A 92 10.25 -15.43 0.76
N ALA A 93 9.32 -14.50 1.00
CA ALA A 93 9.29 -13.20 0.34
C ALA A 93 10.41 -12.25 0.80
N LYS A 94 11.03 -12.48 1.97
CA LYS A 94 12.14 -11.68 2.49
C LYS A 94 11.91 -10.17 2.41
N PHE A 95 10.86 -9.69 3.05
CA PHE A 95 10.48 -8.28 2.98
C PHE A 95 11.52 -7.29 3.52
N SER A 96 12.51 -7.75 4.30
CA SER A 96 13.66 -6.93 4.66
C SER A 96 14.55 -6.56 3.46
N GLU A 97 14.60 -7.38 2.40
CA GLU A 97 15.28 -7.03 1.16
C GLU A 97 14.52 -5.94 0.39
N TYR A 98 13.18 -5.94 0.45
CA TYR A 98 12.34 -4.89 -0.12
C TYR A 98 12.69 -3.51 0.45
N ILE A 99 12.74 -3.40 1.78
CA ILE A 99 13.22 -2.19 2.46
C ILE A 99 14.71 -1.97 2.21
N GLY A 100 15.51 -3.03 2.18
CA GLY A 100 16.95 -3.00 1.99
C GLY A 100 17.40 -2.39 0.66
N PHE A 101 16.63 -2.54 -0.41
CA PHE A 101 16.94 -1.92 -1.70
C PHE A 101 16.53 -0.44 -1.79
N VAL A 102 15.62 0.02 -0.93
CA VAL A 102 15.14 1.41 -0.89
C VAL A 102 15.99 2.26 0.06
N TYR A 103 16.28 1.74 1.26
CA TYR A 103 16.95 2.45 2.34
C TYR A 103 18.39 1.93 2.53
N ASP A 104 19.31 2.37 1.66
CA ASP A 104 20.72 1.99 1.73
C ASP A 104 21.53 2.79 2.78
N ASP A 105 21.00 3.94 3.19
CA ASP A 105 21.63 4.90 4.11
C ASP A 105 20.60 5.42 5.12
N ILE A 106 20.46 4.68 6.22
CA ILE A 106 19.48 4.86 7.29
C ILE A 106 20.06 4.36 8.62
N GLU A 107 19.60 4.93 9.75
CA GLU A 107 19.99 4.45 11.08
C GLU A 107 19.53 3.00 11.29
N PRO A 108 20.36 2.11 11.88
CA PRO A 108 20.02 0.69 12.03
C PRO A 108 18.69 0.43 12.75
N LYS A 109 18.35 1.24 13.76
CA LYS A 109 17.07 1.12 14.50
C LYS A 109 15.86 1.42 13.61
N ASP A 110 15.97 2.41 12.73
CA ASP A 110 14.87 2.81 11.85
C ASP A 110 14.73 1.81 10.69
N PHE A 111 15.85 1.27 10.21
CA PHE A 111 15.84 0.17 9.24
C PHE A 111 15.14 -1.07 9.79
N LEU A 112 15.46 -1.47 11.03
CA LEU A 112 14.80 -2.59 11.69
C LEU A 112 13.31 -2.31 11.90
N TRP A 113 12.94 -1.10 12.32
CA TRP A 113 11.53 -0.72 12.47
C TRP A 113 10.78 -0.88 11.14
N LEU A 114 11.33 -0.39 10.03
CA LEU A 114 10.73 -0.53 8.69
C LEU A 114 10.61 -2.00 8.27
N CYS A 115 11.62 -2.83 8.56
CA CYS A 115 11.56 -4.27 8.29
C CYS A 115 10.45 -4.97 9.08
N LYS A 116 10.33 -4.69 10.38
CA LYS A 116 9.24 -5.22 11.21
C LYS A 116 7.88 -4.75 10.71
N TRP A 117 7.76 -3.45 10.41
CA TRP A 117 6.54 -2.85 9.88
C TRP A 117 6.12 -3.53 8.59
N VAL A 118 6.99 -3.61 7.58
CA VAL A 118 6.65 -4.24 6.30
C VAL A 118 6.35 -5.73 6.45
N GLN A 119 7.06 -6.44 7.32
CA GLN A 119 6.77 -7.85 7.59
C GLN A 119 5.38 -8.04 8.21
N CYS A 120 5.01 -7.21 9.18
CA CYS A 120 3.68 -7.23 9.81
C CYS A 120 2.59 -6.83 8.82
N PHE A 121 2.85 -5.77 8.05
CA PHE A 121 1.96 -5.22 7.03
C PHE A 121 1.61 -6.27 5.98
N PHE A 122 2.60 -6.92 5.35
CA PHE A 122 2.31 -7.94 4.34
C PHE A 122 1.69 -9.20 4.93
N ALA A 123 1.99 -9.55 6.19
CA ALA A 123 1.29 -10.63 6.87
C ALA A 123 -0.20 -10.28 7.08
N PHE A 124 -0.48 -9.04 7.49
CA PHE A 124 -1.84 -8.54 7.68
C PHE A 124 -2.61 -8.48 6.36
N ASP A 125 -1.99 -7.95 5.31
CA ASP A 125 -2.50 -7.91 3.94
C ASP A 125 -2.84 -9.31 3.41
N SER A 126 -1.93 -10.29 3.54
CA SER A 126 -2.20 -11.68 3.17
C SER A 126 -3.34 -12.30 4.00
N LYS A 127 -3.49 -11.91 5.28
CA LYS A 127 -4.61 -12.39 6.10
C LYS A 127 -5.94 -11.78 5.63
N LEU A 128 -5.96 -10.51 5.26
CA LEU A 128 -7.11 -9.78 4.73
C LEU A 128 -7.53 -10.26 3.33
N ASP A 129 -6.58 -10.61 2.47
CA ASP A 129 -6.86 -10.87 1.05
C ASP A 129 -6.93 -12.36 0.71
N ASP A 130 -6.02 -13.15 1.27
CA ASP A 130 -5.86 -14.57 0.94
C ASP A 130 -6.27 -15.49 2.11
N GLY A 131 -6.60 -14.91 3.26
CA GLY A 131 -6.92 -15.62 4.48
C GLY A 131 -8.41 -15.78 4.74
N GLU A 132 -8.73 -16.36 5.90
CA GLU A 132 -10.10 -16.51 6.38
C GLU A 132 -10.84 -15.19 6.62
N TRP A 133 -10.13 -14.05 6.60
CA TRP A 133 -10.75 -12.72 6.72
C TRP A 133 -11.30 -12.22 5.40
N ALA A 134 -10.86 -12.73 4.25
CA ALA A 134 -11.21 -12.21 2.92
C ALA A 134 -12.72 -12.00 2.72
N ASP A 135 -13.52 -12.99 3.10
CA ASP A 135 -14.98 -12.94 2.98
C ASP A 135 -15.69 -12.65 4.32
N ARG A 136 -14.95 -12.26 5.36
CA ARG A 136 -15.42 -12.10 6.74
C ARG A 136 -15.16 -10.70 7.26
N ILE A 137 -15.97 -9.77 6.74
CA ILE A 137 -15.92 -8.36 7.15
C ILE A 137 -16.11 -8.18 8.67
N ASP A 138 -16.83 -9.08 9.34
CA ASP A 138 -17.02 -9.03 10.78
C ASP A 138 -15.71 -9.28 11.56
N TRP A 139 -14.72 -9.96 10.97
CA TRP A 139 -13.43 -10.21 11.62
C TRP A 139 -12.44 -9.10 11.31
N SER A 140 -12.38 -8.64 10.05
CA SER A 140 -11.52 -7.52 9.67
C SER A 140 -11.94 -6.22 10.38
N SER A 141 -13.25 -6.00 10.59
CA SER A 141 -13.77 -4.81 11.29
C SER A 141 -13.16 -4.60 12.67
N ASP A 142 -13.01 -5.66 13.48
CA ASP A 142 -12.45 -5.54 14.83
C ASP A 142 -11.00 -5.01 14.76
N VAL A 143 -10.20 -5.55 13.84
CA VAL A 143 -8.80 -5.16 13.67
C VAL A 143 -8.66 -3.73 13.14
N ILE A 144 -9.53 -3.34 12.20
CA ILE A 144 -9.58 -1.97 11.66
C ILE A 144 -9.88 -0.97 12.79
N LEU A 145 -10.82 -1.31 13.66
CA LEU A 145 -11.24 -0.48 14.76
C LEU A 145 -10.17 -0.39 15.86
N ASP A 146 -9.52 -1.51 16.19
CA ASP A 146 -8.39 -1.56 17.11
C ASP A 146 -7.22 -0.70 16.62
N MET A 147 -6.92 -0.73 15.31
CA MET A 147 -5.90 0.14 14.73
C MET A 147 -6.25 1.62 14.94
N ASN A 148 -7.51 2.01 14.68
CA ASN A 148 -7.96 3.38 14.92
C ASN A 148 -7.86 3.79 16.39
N LEU A 149 -8.16 2.88 17.33
CA LEU A 149 -7.95 3.12 18.76
C LEU A 149 -6.48 3.40 19.09
N VAL A 150 -5.55 2.63 18.53
CA VAL A 150 -4.10 2.82 18.71
C VAL A 150 -3.66 4.19 18.17
N LEU A 151 -4.12 4.56 16.97
CA LEU A 151 -3.78 5.82 16.31
C LEU A 151 -4.27 7.04 17.09
N LEU A 152 -5.52 7.00 17.56
CA LEU A 152 -6.14 8.06 18.35
C LEU A 152 -5.64 8.11 19.80
N TRP A 153 -4.91 7.11 20.29
CA TRP A 153 -4.61 7.00 21.71
C TRP A 153 -3.86 8.22 22.29
N ASN A 154 -2.89 8.75 21.54
CA ASN A 154 -2.05 9.86 22.00
C ASN A 154 -2.68 11.23 21.73
N ASP A 155 -3.59 11.32 20.77
CA ASP A 155 -4.32 12.52 20.41
C ASP A 155 -5.81 12.18 20.16
N PRO A 156 -6.57 11.86 21.23
CA PRO A 156 -7.93 11.35 21.12
C PRO A 156 -8.95 12.38 20.63
N ASP A 157 -8.53 13.64 20.54
CA ASP A 157 -9.35 14.76 20.06
C ASP A 157 -8.87 15.26 18.68
N ASN A 158 -8.00 14.50 18.00
CA ASN A 158 -7.56 14.81 16.64
C ASN A 158 -8.76 14.82 15.68
N GLU A 159 -9.18 16.00 15.24
CA GLU A 159 -10.40 16.18 14.45
C GLU A 159 -10.39 15.37 13.14
N ARG A 160 -9.24 15.28 12.47
CA ARG A 160 -9.12 14.58 11.18
C ARG A 160 -9.22 13.07 11.35
N LEU A 161 -8.54 12.51 12.35
CA LEU A 161 -8.63 11.09 12.66
C LEU A 161 -10.04 10.71 13.14
N LEU A 162 -10.71 11.58 13.89
CA LEU A 162 -12.09 11.36 14.31
C LEU A 162 -13.07 11.40 13.12
N GLU A 163 -12.85 12.29 12.15
CA GLU A 163 -13.63 12.32 10.91
C GLU A 163 -13.42 11.05 10.07
N GLY A 164 -12.18 10.60 9.92
CA GLY A 164 -11.87 9.33 9.23
C GLY A 164 -12.48 8.12 9.95
N LEU A 165 -12.39 8.05 11.28
CA LEU A 165 -13.04 7.00 12.07
C LEU A 165 -14.55 7.01 11.87
N LYS A 166 -15.19 8.19 11.83
CA LYS A 166 -16.63 8.30 11.55
C LYS A 166 -16.97 7.71 10.18
N SER A 167 -16.19 8.02 9.14
CA SER A 167 -16.38 7.46 7.79
C SER A 167 -16.25 5.93 7.76
N ILE A 168 -15.27 5.38 8.49
CA ILE A 168 -15.11 3.93 8.66
C ILE A 168 -16.35 3.33 9.35
N LEU A 169 -16.81 3.94 10.43
CA LEU A 169 -17.98 3.47 11.17
C LEU A 169 -19.25 3.50 10.31
N ASP A 170 -19.47 4.58 9.55
CA ASP A 170 -20.61 4.69 8.63
C ASP A 170 -20.57 3.57 7.58
N THR A 171 -19.40 3.33 6.97
CA THR A 171 -19.16 2.23 6.01
C THR A 171 -19.44 0.86 6.62
N LEU A 172 -18.97 0.62 7.85
CA LEU A 172 -19.24 -0.63 8.56
C LEU A 172 -20.74 -0.77 8.85
N MET A 173 -21.41 0.26 9.36
CA MET A 173 -22.85 0.20 9.67
C MET A 173 -23.75 -0.15 8.47
N GLU A 174 -23.32 0.13 7.25
CA GLU A 174 -24.04 -0.28 6.02
C GLU A 174 -24.00 -1.80 5.79
N THR A 175 -23.04 -2.51 6.37
CA THR A 175 -22.86 -3.96 6.21
C THR A 175 -23.51 -4.74 7.36
N GLU A 176 -24.49 -5.60 7.04
CA GLU A 176 -25.30 -6.30 8.07
C GLU A 176 -24.49 -7.22 8.98
N ALA A 177 -23.43 -7.83 8.44
CA ALA A 177 -22.53 -8.71 9.19
C ALA A 177 -21.74 -7.96 10.29
N SER A 178 -21.31 -6.72 10.03
CA SER A 178 -20.53 -5.92 11.00
C SER A 178 -21.41 -5.17 12.00
N ARG A 179 -22.67 -4.82 11.64
CA ARG A 179 -23.64 -4.19 12.58
C ARG A 179 -23.85 -4.96 13.88
N LYS A 180 -23.76 -6.30 13.86
CA LYS A 180 -23.91 -7.14 15.05
C LYS A 180 -22.68 -7.14 15.96
N ARG A 181 -21.52 -6.76 15.43
CA ARG A 181 -20.21 -6.93 16.08
C ARG A 181 -19.48 -5.62 16.36
N ALA A 182 -19.85 -4.53 15.68
CA ALA A 182 -19.42 -3.18 16.01
C ALA A 182 -19.92 -2.79 17.41
N GLN A 183 -19.21 -3.27 18.45
CA GLN A 183 -19.39 -2.81 19.81
C GLN A 183 -18.76 -1.42 19.93
N LEU A 184 -19.42 -0.42 19.32
CA LEU A 184 -19.05 1.00 19.38
C LEU A 184 -18.76 1.44 20.83
N HIS A 185 -19.46 0.83 21.79
CA HIS A 185 -19.32 1.08 23.22
C HIS A 185 -17.92 0.78 23.76
N THR A 186 -17.21 -0.22 23.23
CA THR A 186 -15.89 -0.63 23.74
C THR A 186 -14.81 0.37 23.31
N ILE A 187 -14.80 0.75 22.03
CA ILE A 187 -13.88 1.78 21.51
C ILE A 187 -14.16 3.14 22.15
N HIS A 188 -15.44 3.52 22.29
CA HIS A 188 -15.79 4.76 22.97
C HIS A 188 -15.33 4.75 24.44
N ALA A 189 -15.46 3.64 25.15
CA ALA A 189 -14.98 3.53 26.53
C ALA A 189 -13.45 3.64 26.62
N ASP A 190 -12.71 2.99 25.71
CA ASP A 190 -11.25 3.05 25.68
C ASP A 190 -10.73 4.43 25.26
N LEU A 191 -11.38 5.11 24.31
CA LEU A 191 -11.08 6.51 23.98
C LEU A 191 -11.35 7.46 25.15
N VAL A 192 -12.37 7.18 25.98
CA VAL A 192 -12.59 7.93 27.23
C VAL A 192 -11.45 7.68 28.22
N HIS A 193 -10.93 6.45 28.33
CA HIS A 193 -9.75 6.17 29.13
C HIS A 193 -8.51 6.90 28.60
N ALA A 194 -8.30 6.92 27.29
CA ALA A 194 -7.20 7.65 26.63
C ALA A 194 -7.27 9.15 26.94
N ARG A 195 -8.45 9.78 26.73
CA ARG A 195 -8.67 11.21 27.01
C ARG A 195 -8.41 11.56 28.47
N ASN A 196 -8.85 10.71 29.39
CA ASN A 196 -8.67 10.91 30.82
C ASN A 196 -7.30 10.45 31.33
N LYS A 197 -6.44 9.87 30.46
CA LYS A 197 -5.16 9.24 30.82
C LYS A 197 -5.29 8.27 31.99
N ALA A 198 -6.42 7.58 32.07
CA ALA A 198 -6.77 6.69 33.17
C ALA A 198 -6.12 5.30 33.05
N LYS A 199 -5.64 4.96 31.85
CA LYS A 199 -4.94 3.71 31.50
C LYS A 199 -3.83 4.01 30.48
N SER A 200 -2.88 3.10 30.36
CA SER A 200 -1.90 3.06 29.27
C SER A 200 -2.45 2.30 28.06
N LEU A 201 -1.94 2.58 26.85
CA LEU A 201 -2.24 1.78 25.67
C LEU A 201 -1.77 0.32 25.82
N LEU A 202 -0.77 0.09 26.68
CA LEU A 202 -0.30 -1.25 27.04
C LEU A 202 -1.33 -2.05 27.83
N ASP A 203 -2.29 -1.38 28.49
CA ASP A 203 -3.36 -2.03 29.25
C ASP A 203 -4.53 -2.47 28.35
N VAL A 204 -4.55 -2.03 27.08
CA VAL A 204 -5.58 -2.40 26.11
C VAL A 204 -5.30 -3.82 25.59
N ASN A 205 -6.31 -4.67 25.67
CA ASN A 205 -6.23 -6.03 25.15
C ASN A 205 -6.43 -6.03 23.64
N LEU A 206 -5.41 -6.44 22.89
CA LEU A 206 -5.39 -6.41 21.42
C LEU A 206 -5.02 -7.80 20.88
N GLY A 207 -5.53 -8.15 19.70
CA GLY A 207 -5.11 -9.36 18.97
C GLY A 207 -3.62 -9.35 18.58
N ALA A 208 -3.11 -10.44 18.00
CA ALA A 208 -1.67 -10.57 17.72
C ALA A 208 -1.14 -9.46 16.78
N PHE A 209 -1.84 -9.23 15.66
CA PHE A 209 -1.49 -8.16 14.72
C PHE A 209 -1.51 -6.78 15.36
N MET A 210 -2.55 -6.47 16.13
CA MET A 210 -2.70 -5.14 16.75
C MET A 210 -1.77 -4.94 17.94
N SER A 211 -1.36 -6.01 18.62
CA SER A 211 -0.28 -5.96 19.60
C SER A 211 1.05 -5.59 18.94
N GLY A 212 1.36 -6.19 17.78
CA GLY A 212 2.53 -5.81 16.99
C GLY A 212 2.47 -4.37 16.46
N PHE A 213 1.31 -3.96 15.94
CA PHE A 213 1.09 -2.58 15.51
C PHE A 213 1.25 -1.58 16.66
N ARG A 214 0.71 -1.88 17.84
CA ARG A 214 0.90 -1.06 19.05
C ARG A 214 2.36 -0.90 19.40
N GLU A 215 3.15 -1.98 19.39
CA GLU A 215 4.59 -1.90 19.67
C GLU A 215 5.29 -0.98 18.67
N LEU A 216 5.05 -1.18 17.38
CA LEU A 216 5.62 -0.32 16.33
C LEU A 216 5.18 1.13 16.47
N TRP A 217 3.90 1.37 16.80
CA TRP A 217 3.37 2.71 17.02
C TRP A 217 4.05 3.41 18.19
N LEU A 218 4.17 2.74 19.34
CA LEU A 218 4.85 3.28 20.52
C LEU A 218 6.33 3.56 20.25
N GLU A 219 7.02 2.68 19.51
CA GLU A 219 8.40 2.91 19.07
C GLU A 219 8.50 4.08 18.08
N TYR A 220 7.51 4.23 17.18
CA TYR A 220 7.46 5.28 16.17
C TYR A 220 7.26 6.65 16.80
N ILE A 221 6.32 6.81 17.72
CA ILE A 221 5.99 8.13 18.28
C ILE A 221 7.03 8.65 19.29
N GLU A 222 7.96 7.79 19.73
CA GLU A 222 8.97 8.14 20.72
C GLU A 222 9.83 9.34 20.24
N ASP A 223 9.80 10.42 21.03
CA ASP A 223 10.52 11.68 20.76
C ASP A 223 10.23 12.33 19.39
N LEU A 224 9.03 12.16 18.85
CA LEU A 224 8.56 12.82 17.62
C LEU A 224 7.60 13.98 17.90
N PRO A 225 7.67 15.07 17.11
CA PRO A 225 6.67 16.15 17.16
C PRO A 225 5.26 15.64 16.86
N VAL A 226 4.25 16.27 17.48
CA VAL A 226 2.82 15.88 17.30
C VAL A 226 2.34 15.95 15.86
N GLU A 227 2.92 16.87 15.08
CA GLU A 227 2.65 17.04 13.66
C GLU A 227 3.06 15.78 12.87
N CYS A 228 4.26 15.24 13.11
CA CYS A 228 4.72 14.00 12.48
C CYS A 228 3.90 12.79 12.92
N MET A 229 3.58 12.70 14.23
CA MET A 229 2.73 11.64 14.74
C MET A 229 1.36 11.65 14.05
N SER A 230 0.77 12.84 13.88
CA SER A 230 -0.53 13.01 13.23
C SER A 230 -0.49 12.59 11.75
N ARG A 231 0.55 12.99 11.00
CA ARG A 231 0.72 12.60 9.59
C ARG A 231 0.85 11.10 9.40
N GLU A 232 1.62 10.43 10.25
CA GLU A 232 1.76 8.97 10.19
C GLU A 232 0.44 8.27 10.55
N ALA A 233 -0.26 8.77 11.58
CA ALA A 233 -1.59 8.25 11.93
C ALA A 233 -2.59 8.40 10.79
N GLU A 234 -2.61 9.56 10.12
CA GLU A 234 -3.44 9.79 8.95
C GLU A 234 -3.09 8.81 7.82
N ALA A 235 -1.80 8.56 7.58
CA ALA A 235 -1.37 7.60 6.55
C ALA A 235 -1.81 6.16 6.85
N PHE A 236 -1.71 5.71 8.12
CA PHE A 236 -2.22 4.40 8.52
C PHE A 236 -3.75 4.31 8.47
N GLN A 237 -4.45 5.35 8.91
CA GLN A 237 -5.91 5.39 8.84
C GLN A 237 -6.42 5.34 7.40
N GLN A 238 -5.73 5.99 6.47
CA GLN A 238 -6.08 5.90 5.06
C GLN A 238 -5.80 4.53 4.46
N TYR A 239 -4.68 3.91 4.82
CA TYR A 239 -4.40 2.54 4.40
C TYR A 239 -5.52 1.59 4.82
N ILE A 240 -5.89 1.61 6.10
CA ILE A 240 -6.88 0.67 6.62
C ILE A 240 -8.29 0.95 6.07
N THR A 241 -8.61 2.22 5.79
CA THR A 241 -9.86 2.62 5.10
C THR A 241 -9.88 2.11 3.65
N GLY A 242 -8.74 2.18 2.96
CA GLY A 242 -8.56 1.63 1.62
C GLY A 242 -8.77 0.11 1.60
N CYS A 243 -8.15 -0.62 2.52
CA CYS A 243 -8.33 -2.07 2.66
C CYS A 243 -9.79 -2.46 2.89
N LEU A 244 -10.50 -1.73 3.76
CA LEU A 244 -11.92 -1.98 4.01
C LEU A 244 -12.75 -1.77 2.73
N SER A 245 -12.49 -0.67 2.02
CA SER A 245 -13.18 -0.33 0.78
C SER A 245 -12.93 -1.38 -0.31
N GLU A 246 -11.68 -1.84 -0.42
CA GLU A 246 -11.29 -2.89 -1.36
C GLU A 246 -11.96 -4.23 -1.03
N GLN A 247 -11.94 -4.65 0.24
CA GLN A 247 -12.60 -5.87 0.70
C GLN A 247 -14.11 -5.84 0.41
N ILE A 248 -14.79 -4.75 0.75
CA ILE A 248 -16.22 -4.56 0.45
C ILE A 248 -16.46 -4.61 -1.08
N GLY A 249 -15.59 -3.97 -1.85
CA GLY A 249 -15.61 -3.98 -3.30
C GLY A 249 -15.55 -5.41 -3.87
N ARG A 250 -14.60 -6.23 -3.37
CA ARG A 250 -14.44 -7.64 -3.73
C ARG A 250 -15.70 -8.45 -3.38
N MET A 251 -16.19 -8.36 -2.15
CA MET A 251 -17.39 -9.08 -1.70
C MET A 251 -18.64 -8.74 -2.53
N LYS A 252 -18.78 -7.49 -2.98
CA LYS A 252 -19.90 -7.03 -3.82
C LYS A 252 -19.69 -7.32 -5.32
N GLY A 253 -18.51 -7.77 -5.74
CA GLY A 253 -18.16 -7.92 -7.16
C GLY A 253 -18.15 -6.60 -7.92
N THR A 254 -17.77 -5.51 -7.24
CA THR A 254 -17.77 -4.15 -7.80
C THR A 254 -16.73 -4.07 -8.91
N LYS A 255 -17.13 -3.59 -10.10
CA LYS A 255 -16.19 -3.28 -11.18
C LYS A 255 -15.80 -1.81 -11.09
N LEU A 256 -14.51 -1.57 -10.88
CA LEU A 256 -13.96 -0.22 -10.79
C LEU A 256 -13.58 0.31 -12.17
N SER A 257 -13.76 1.61 -12.37
CA SER A 257 -13.11 2.31 -13.47
C SER A 257 -11.60 2.47 -13.20
N VAL A 258 -10.82 2.85 -14.20
CA VAL A 258 -9.39 3.17 -14.04
C VAL A 258 -9.21 4.29 -13.02
N SER A 259 -10.04 5.33 -13.06
CA SER A 259 -9.97 6.46 -12.12
C SER A 259 -10.30 6.05 -10.68
N ASP A 260 -11.36 5.25 -10.50
CA ASP A 260 -11.75 4.76 -9.17
C ASP A 260 -10.71 3.80 -8.61
N TYR A 261 -10.15 2.92 -9.45
CA TYR A 261 -9.10 2.01 -9.06
C TYR A 261 -7.84 2.75 -8.63
N ILE A 262 -7.39 3.77 -9.38
CA ILE A 262 -6.23 4.58 -8.99
C ILE A 262 -6.44 5.21 -7.61
N SER A 263 -7.64 5.76 -7.37
CA SER A 263 -7.98 6.42 -6.11
C SER A 263 -7.99 5.44 -4.93
N LEU A 264 -8.61 4.27 -5.12
CA LEU A 264 -8.62 3.19 -4.13
C LEU A 264 -7.21 2.65 -3.88
N ARG A 265 -6.45 2.37 -4.93
CA ARG A 265 -5.12 1.76 -4.86
C ARG A 265 -4.12 2.65 -4.14
N ARG A 266 -4.26 3.97 -4.28
CA ARG A 266 -3.44 4.95 -3.53
C ARG A 266 -3.63 4.84 -2.02
N GLN A 267 -4.84 4.47 -1.57
CA GLN A 267 -5.13 4.24 -0.16
C GLN A 267 -4.69 2.83 0.25
N ALA A 268 -5.21 1.79 -0.43
CA ALA A 268 -5.01 0.40 -0.07
C ALA A 268 -3.57 -0.12 -0.26
N GLY A 269 -2.68 0.63 -0.94
CA GLY A 269 -1.30 0.19 -1.17
C GLY A 269 -0.34 0.33 0.01
N GLY A 270 -0.68 1.12 1.05
CA GLY A 270 0.16 1.32 2.25
C GLY A 270 1.50 2.01 2.02
N VAL A 271 1.84 2.37 0.78
CA VAL A 271 3.09 3.06 0.41
C VAL A 271 3.20 4.39 1.11
N TRP A 272 2.08 5.11 1.30
CA TRP A 272 2.15 6.45 1.86
C TRP A 272 2.76 6.45 3.27
N ALA A 273 2.37 5.54 4.16
CA ALA A 273 2.98 5.41 5.49
C ALA A 273 4.51 5.19 5.41
N LEU A 274 4.97 4.37 4.46
CA LEU A 274 6.40 4.15 4.23
C LEU A 274 7.15 5.42 3.78
N ILE A 275 6.49 6.32 3.05
CA ILE A 275 7.06 7.61 2.66
C ILE A 275 7.02 8.61 3.83
N VAL A 276 5.92 8.68 4.59
CA VAL A 276 5.77 9.58 5.75
C VAL A 276 6.76 9.26 6.86
N PHE A 277 7.23 8.02 6.97
CA PHE A 277 8.36 7.63 7.83
C PHE A 277 9.61 8.53 7.64
N SER A 278 9.75 9.21 6.50
CA SER A 278 10.78 10.22 6.27
C SER A 278 10.79 11.31 7.36
N ASP A 279 9.66 11.66 7.98
CA ASP A 279 9.58 12.59 9.11
C ASP A 279 10.45 12.14 10.29
N ARG A 280 10.39 10.86 10.66
CA ARG A 280 11.26 10.28 11.70
C ARG A 280 12.73 10.35 11.32
N MET A 281 13.05 10.09 10.06
CA MET A 281 14.43 10.22 9.56
C MET A 281 14.92 11.68 9.61
N ILE A 282 14.07 12.64 9.29
CA ILE A 282 14.37 14.08 9.41
C ILE A 282 14.66 14.40 10.88
N GLU A 283 13.76 14.06 11.79
CA GLU A 283 13.90 14.37 13.22
C GLU A 283 15.15 13.74 13.85
N HIS A 284 15.51 12.51 13.48
CA HIS A 284 16.78 11.92 13.90
C HIS A 284 17.99 12.66 13.36
N LYS A 285 17.97 13.10 12.09
CA LYS A 285 19.06 13.91 11.52
C LYS A 285 19.17 15.28 12.17
N ARG A 286 18.05 15.89 12.60
CA ARG A 286 18.04 17.18 13.32
C ARG A 286 18.83 17.14 14.63
N ARG A 287 18.93 15.98 15.26
CA ARG A 287 19.75 15.79 16.49
C ARG A 287 21.26 15.89 16.21
N LYS A 288 21.67 15.67 14.96
CA LYS A 288 23.09 15.59 14.54
C LYS A 288 23.49 16.71 13.55
N SER A 289 22.54 17.43 12.97
CA SER A 289 22.77 18.41 11.89
C SER A 289 21.70 19.50 11.91
N PRO A 290 22.01 20.73 11.46
CA PRO A 290 21.08 21.86 11.47
C PRO A 290 20.05 21.74 10.33
N ILE A 291 19.19 20.74 10.40
CA ILE A 291 18.04 20.57 9.51
C ILE A 291 16.80 21.15 10.21
N CYS A 292 15.91 21.80 9.45
CA CYS A 292 14.62 22.23 9.99
C CYS A 292 13.59 21.11 9.92
N HIS A 293 12.69 21.11 10.89
CA HIS A 293 11.45 20.36 10.82
C HIS A 293 10.66 20.76 9.57
N LEU A 294 9.96 19.82 8.94
CA LEU A 294 9.08 20.15 7.82
C LEU A 294 7.70 20.58 8.37
N PRO A 295 7.30 21.85 8.26
CA PRO A 295 6.02 22.32 8.81
C PRO A 295 4.82 21.78 8.04
N ASP A 296 3.68 21.68 8.74
CA ASP A 296 2.40 21.22 8.17
C ASP A 296 1.97 21.99 6.92
N SER A 297 2.24 23.30 6.88
CA SER A 297 1.90 24.12 5.71
C SER A 297 2.62 23.68 4.43
N LEU A 298 3.82 23.12 4.56
CA LEU A 298 4.55 22.54 3.43
C LEU A 298 4.14 21.08 3.22
N PHE A 299 3.99 20.28 4.28
CA PHE A 299 3.61 18.88 4.16
C PHE A 299 2.24 18.70 3.49
N TYR A 300 1.24 19.45 3.93
CA TYR A 300 -0.11 19.46 3.35
C TYR A 300 -0.24 20.43 2.15
N GLY A 301 0.88 21.03 1.72
CA GLY A 301 0.93 21.88 0.54
C GLY A 301 0.71 21.07 -0.73
N LYS A 302 0.11 21.70 -1.75
CA LYS A 302 -0.27 21.06 -3.03
C LYS A 302 0.88 20.27 -3.66
N ASP A 303 2.07 20.85 -3.77
CA ASP A 303 3.19 20.20 -4.45
C ASP A 303 3.76 19.02 -3.65
N MET A 304 3.77 19.08 -2.32
CA MET A 304 4.13 17.93 -1.49
C MET A 304 3.12 16.79 -1.67
N GLN A 305 1.82 17.09 -1.61
CA GLN A 305 0.76 16.09 -1.80
C GLN A 305 0.80 15.49 -3.21
N ASN A 306 1.09 16.28 -4.25
CA ASN A 306 1.29 15.77 -5.61
C ASN A 306 2.48 14.81 -5.69
N MET A 307 3.60 15.16 -5.05
CA MET A 307 4.80 14.31 -5.01
C MET A 307 4.53 12.98 -4.29
N LEU A 308 3.86 13.03 -3.13
CA LEU A 308 3.46 11.85 -2.35
C LEU A 308 2.47 10.95 -3.11
N ALA A 309 1.48 11.54 -3.77
CA ALA A 309 0.54 10.81 -4.61
C ALA A 309 1.26 10.14 -5.80
N ALA A 310 2.22 10.84 -6.41
CA ALA A 310 2.95 10.34 -7.56
C ALA A 310 3.83 9.15 -7.22
N ILE A 311 4.60 9.21 -6.13
CA ILE A 311 5.39 8.05 -5.73
C ILE A 311 4.52 6.87 -5.29
N THR A 312 3.40 7.14 -4.63
CA THR A 312 2.45 6.09 -4.22
C THR A 312 1.92 5.35 -5.43
N ASP A 313 1.47 6.09 -6.44
CA ASP A 313 0.99 5.52 -7.71
C ASP A 313 2.12 4.73 -8.41
N ILE A 314 3.33 5.28 -8.51
CA ILE A 314 4.47 4.61 -9.15
C ILE A 314 4.76 3.25 -8.51
N VAL A 315 4.85 3.21 -7.18
CA VAL A 315 5.16 1.98 -6.44
C VAL A 315 4.03 0.96 -6.58
N CYS A 316 2.77 1.39 -6.41
CA CYS A 316 1.61 0.52 -6.50
C CYS A 316 1.42 -0.04 -7.92
N TRP A 317 1.53 0.78 -8.95
CA TRP A 317 1.30 0.33 -10.33
C TRP A 317 2.43 -0.55 -10.83
N HIS A 318 3.67 -0.28 -10.40
CA HIS A 318 4.78 -1.20 -10.65
C HIS A 318 4.57 -2.54 -9.93
N ASN A 319 3.99 -2.55 -8.74
CA ASN A 319 3.57 -3.77 -8.07
C ASN A 319 2.47 -4.51 -8.86
N ASP A 320 1.48 -3.78 -9.38
CA ASP A 320 0.38 -4.35 -10.17
C ASP A 320 0.89 -5.01 -11.46
N ILE A 321 1.92 -4.46 -12.12
CA ILE A 321 2.56 -5.08 -13.30
C ILE A 321 3.21 -6.42 -12.92
N PHE A 322 4.06 -6.44 -11.89
CA PHE A 322 4.84 -7.63 -11.53
C PHE A 322 4.00 -8.69 -10.81
N GLY A 323 3.01 -8.26 -10.04
CA GLY A 323 2.05 -9.11 -9.35
C GLY A 323 0.99 -9.70 -10.26
N PHE A 324 0.79 -9.15 -11.47
CA PHE A 324 -0.34 -9.51 -12.32
C PHE A 324 -0.50 -11.01 -12.55
N GLN A 325 0.58 -11.72 -12.90
CA GLN A 325 0.51 -13.14 -13.19
C GLN A 325 0.13 -13.97 -11.95
N LYS A 326 0.66 -13.61 -10.78
CA LYS A 326 0.30 -14.24 -9.49
C LYS A 326 -1.19 -14.01 -9.18
N GLU A 327 -1.66 -12.77 -9.28
CA GLU A 327 -3.04 -12.40 -8.95
C GLU A 327 -4.05 -13.05 -9.90
N LEU A 328 -3.71 -13.15 -11.19
CA LEU A 328 -4.53 -13.84 -12.19
C LEU A 328 -4.67 -15.33 -11.89
N LEU A 329 -3.60 -15.99 -11.41
CA LEU A 329 -3.59 -17.43 -11.13
C LEU A 329 -4.25 -17.81 -9.81
N ASN A 330 -4.14 -16.97 -8.78
CA ASN A 330 -4.53 -17.36 -7.42
C ASN A 330 -6.03 -17.25 -7.18
N ASN A 331 -6.72 -16.19 -7.62
CA ASN A 331 -8.07 -15.91 -7.11
C ASN A 331 -9.00 -15.16 -8.08
N ASP A 332 -8.71 -15.15 -9.40
CA ASP A 332 -9.51 -14.39 -10.36
C ASP A 332 -9.54 -12.87 -10.01
N HIS A 333 -8.55 -12.39 -9.24
CA HIS A 333 -8.53 -11.06 -8.63
C HIS A 333 -8.43 -9.98 -9.70
N LYS A 334 -9.59 -9.35 -9.95
CA LYS A 334 -9.82 -8.27 -10.94
C LYS A 334 -9.27 -6.91 -10.50
N ASN A 335 -8.49 -6.88 -9.42
CA ASN A 335 -8.05 -5.67 -8.74
C ASN A 335 -6.56 -5.41 -9.00
N THR A 336 -6.18 -5.35 -10.27
CA THR A 336 -4.86 -4.85 -10.67
C THR A 336 -5.06 -3.78 -11.73
N LEU A 337 -4.21 -2.75 -11.77
CA LEU A 337 -4.35 -1.70 -12.79
C LEU A 337 -4.28 -2.28 -14.21
N VAL A 338 -3.45 -3.30 -14.42
CA VAL A 338 -3.35 -4.03 -15.70
C VAL A 338 -4.70 -4.61 -16.12
N PHE A 339 -5.41 -5.28 -15.19
CA PHE A 339 -6.73 -5.84 -15.47
C PHE A 339 -7.77 -4.74 -15.76
N VAL A 340 -7.79 -3.68 -14.96
CA VAL A 340 -8.77 -2.60 -15.10
C VAL A 340 -8.58 -1.85 -16.43
N ILE A 341 -7.34 -1.53 -16.80
CA ILE A 341 -6.99 -0.93 -18.10
C ILE A 341 -7.34 -1.85 -19.26
N PHE A 342 -7.06 -3.15 -19.13
CA PHE A 342 -7.39 -4.13 -20.16
C PHE A 342 -8.88 -4.08 -20.52
N HIS A 343 -9.74 -4.04 -19.50
CA HIS A 343 -11.19 -4.02 -19.69
C HIS A 343 -11.74 -2.65 -20.10
N GLU A 344 -11.37 -1.57 -19.42
CA GLU A 344 -11.95 -0.25 -19.68
C GLU A 344 -11.57 0.27 -21.07
N TYR A 345 -10.32 0.09 -21.48
CA TYR A 345 -9.83 0.55 -22.79
C TYR A 345 -9.87 -0.52 -23.88
N ASN A 346 -10.48 -1.69 -23.62
CA ASN A 346 -10.59 -2.80 -24.58
C ASN A 346 -9.25 -3.17 -25.22
N CYS A 347 -8.21 -3.35 -24.40
CA CYS A 347 -6.89 -3.74 -24.90
C CYS A 347 -6.95 -5.11 -25.57
N GLN A 348 -6.07 -5.35 -26.54
CA GLN A 348 -5.98 -6.60 -27.29
C GLN A 348 -5.33 -7.72 -26.46
N SER A 349 -4.52 -7.39 -25.45
CA SER A 349 -3.86 -8.33 -24.54
C SER A 349 -3.53 -7.69 -23.19
N TYR A 350 -3.28 -8.49 -22.16
CA TYR A 350 -2.79 -8.01 -20.87
C TYR A 350 -1.40 -7.38 -20.99
N THR A 351 -0.54 -7.89 -21.88
CA THR A 351 0.78 -7.30 -22.13
C THR A 351 0.65 -5.86 -22.65
N GLN A 352 -0.27 -5.61 -23.57
CA GLN A 352 -0.57 -4.24 -24.03
C GLN A 352 -1.07 -3.35 -22.87
N ALA A 353 -1.94 -3.87 -22.01
CA ALA A 353 -2.40 -3.12 -20.84
C ALA A 353 -1.24 -2.80 -19.87
N GLY A 354 -0.32 -3.75 -19.65
CA GLY A 354 0.90 -3.53 -18.87
C GLY A 354 1.81 -2.47 -19.48
N GLU A 355 1.97 -2.46 -20.80
CA GLU A 355 2.74 -1.42 -21.51
C GLU A 355 2.13 -0.02 -21.30
N LEU A 356 0.80 0.09 -21.30
CA LEU A 356 0.10 1.34 -20.97
C LEU A 356 0.35 1.75 -19.51
N VAL A 357 0.36 0.81 -18.56
CA VAL A 357 0.74 1.11 -17.17
C VAL A 357 2.18 1.66 -17.11
N VAL A 358 3.11 1.10 -17.89
CA VAL A 358 4.49 1.62 -17.96
C VAL A 358 4.54 3.04 -18.53
N GLU A 359 3.77 3.36 -19.57
CA GLU A 359 3.65 4.75 -20.05
C GLU A 359 3.19 5.69 -18.93
N LEU A 360 2.16 5.28 -18.15
CA LEU A 360 1.66 6.06 -17.01
C LEU A 360 2.69 6.18 -15.88
N LEU A 361 3.53 5.17 -15.65
CA LEU A 361 4.63 5.26 -14.69
C LEU A 361 5.62 6.36 -15.07
N HIS A 362 5.98 6.49 -16.35
CA HIS A 362 6.89 7.54 -16.81
C HIS A 362 6.29 8.94 -16.63
N ASP A 363 4.99 9.10 -16.90
CA ASP A 363 4.26 10.34 -16.65
C ASP A 363 4.30 10.71 -15.16
N ARG A 364 4.00 9.77 -14.25
CA ARG A 364 4.05 10.04 -12.80
C ARG A 364 5.45 10.36 -12.30
N ILE A 365 6.50 9.76 -12.87
CA ILE A 365 7.88 10.12 -12.54
C ILE A 365 8.15 11.58 -12.91
N ALA A 366 7.73 12.02 -14.10
CA ALA A 366 7.90 13.41 -14.52
C ALA A 366 7.11 14.38 -13.61
N GLU A 367 5.89 14.02 -13.24
CA GLU A 367 5.04 14.82 -12.34
C GLU A 367 5.62 14.91 -10.92
N MET A 368 6.14 13.81 -10.38
CA MET A 368 6.81 13.76 -9.08
C MET A 368 7.99 14.72 -9.05
N GLU A 369 8.81 14.71 -10.09
CA GLU A 369 10.00 15.56 -10.23
C GLU A 369 9.62 17.04 -10.37
N LEU A 370 8.60 17.35 -11.16
CA LEU A 370 8.06 18.70 -11.30
C LEU A 370 7.46 19.23 -9.99
N ALA A 371 6.73 18.40 -9.25
CA ALA A 371 6.16 18.74 -7.96
C ALA A 371 7.28 19.05 -6.95
N TYR A 372 8.33 18.23 -6.90
CA TYR A 372 9.52 18.49 -6.09
C TYR A 372 10.18 19.83 -6.44
N GLU A 373 10.41 20.11 -7.74
CA GLU A 373 11.03 21.36 -8.18
C GLU A 373 10.23 22.59 -7.75
N ARG A 374 8.90 22.53 -7.87
CA ARG A 374 7.98 23.60 -7.44
C ARG A 374 7.99 23.77 -5.93
N LEU A 375 7.84 22.67 -5.19
CA LEU A 375 7.86 22.66 -3.72
C LEU A 375 9.16 23.28 -3.19
N ARG A 376 10.30 22.81 -3.69
CA ARG A 376 11.61 23.28 -3.26
C ARG A 376 11.85 24.74 -3.63
N SER A 377 11.39 25.18 -4.80
CA SER A 377 11.55 26.59 -5.24
C SER A 377 10.69 27.55 -4.43
N ALA A 378 9.50 27.12 -3.99
CA ALA A 378 8.60 27.93 -3.18
C ALA A 378 8.95 27.94 -1.69
N ALA A 379 9.63 26.91 -1.19
CA ALA A 379 10.02 26.78 0.21
C ALA A 379 11.24 27.64 0.56
N ALA A 380 11.25 28.15 1.80
CA ALA A 380 12.41 28.85 2.35
C ALA A 380 13.64 27.90 2.45
N PRO A 381 14.87 28.41 2.25
CA PRO A 381 16.07 27.58 2.16
C PRO A 381 16.32 26.64 3.33
N GLU A 382 15.89 27.02 4.53
CA GLU A 382 16.02 26.23 5.74
C GLU A 382 15.24 24.91 5.71
N PHE A 383 14.18 24.81 4.90
CA PHE A 383 13.38 23.59 4.72
C PHE A 383 13.87 22.70 3.58
N HIS A 384 14.79 23.18 2.73
CA HIS A 384 15.30 22.41 1.59
C HIS A 384 15.87 21.04 2.01
N PRO A 385 16.67 20.91 3.09
CA PRO A 385 17.21 19.60 3.46
C PRO A 385 16.13 18.55 3.82
N ALA A 386 15.01 18.97 4.39
CA ALA A 386 13.88 18.09 4.71
C ALA A 386 13.14 17.65 3.43
N ILE A 387 12.86 18.60 2.53
CA ILE A 387 12.24 18.34 1.22
C ILE A 387 13.13 17.43 0.38
N ASP A 388 14.44 17.69 0.36
CA ASP A 388 15.44 16.92 -0.37
C ASP A 388 15.53 15.49 0.18
N LEU A 389 15.34 15.28 1.50
CA LEU A 389 15.30 13.95 2.09
C LEU A 389 14.05 13.18 1.64
N TYR A 390 12.87 13.79 1.68
CA TYR A 390 11.65 13.18 1.14
C TYR A 390 11.84 12.75 -0.32
N MET A 391 12.38 13.65 -1.15
CA MET A 391 12.61 13.33 -2.55
C MET A 391 13.68 12.25 -2.75
N LYS A 392 14.72 12.21 -1.91
CA LYS A 392 15.71 11.10 -1.91
C LYS A 392 15.00 9.77 -1.67
N ILE A 393 14.10 9.71 -0.69
CA ILE A 393 13.33 8.49 -0.39
C ILE A 393 12.43 8.14 -1.57
N CYS A 394 11.64 9.08 -2.10
CA CYS A 394 10.78 8.83 -3.26
C CYS A 394 11.56 8.27 -4.47
N ARG A 395 12.69 8.89 -4.80
CA ARG A 395 13.56 8.40 -5.89
C ARG A 395 14.20 7.04 -5.59
N GLY A 396 14.42 6.70 -4.31
CA GLY A 396 14.96 5.40 -3.88
C GLY A 396 13.94 4.26 -4.00
N TRP A 397 12.66 4.56 -3.81
CA TRP A 397 11.57 3.59 -3.97
C TRP A 397 11.52 3.01 -5.38
N ILE A 398 11.72 3.81 -6.43
CA ILE A 398 11.60 3.38 -7.83
C ILE A 398 12.58 2.25 -8.21
N PRO A 399 13.92 2.42 -8.13
CA PRO A 399 14.86 1.34 -8.40
C PRO A 399 14.81 0.24 -7.33
N GLY A 400 14.44 0.59 -6.09
CA GLY A 400 14.39 -0.36 -4.99
C GLY A 400 13.31 -1.42 -5.17
N THR A 401 12.08 -0.98 -5.46
CA THR A 401 10.98 -1.91 -5.75
C THR A 401 11.20 -2.65 -7.05
N HIS A 402 11.75 -2.01 -8.08
CA HIS A 402 12.09 -2.68 -9.33
C HIS A 402 13.07 -3.84 -9.09
N GLN A 403 14.17 -3.59 -8.37
CA GLN A 403 15.17 -4.60 -8.07
C GLN A 403 14.60 -5.75 -7.21
N TYR A 404 13.76 -5.44 -6.22
CA TYR A 404 13.10 -6.45 -5.40
C TYR A 404 12.11 -7.31 -6.21
N HIS A 405 11.24 -6.68 -7.00
CA HIS A 405 10.23 -7.38 -7.79
C HIS A 405 10.86 -8.35 -8.81
N MET A 406 12.00 -7.99 -9.39
CA MET A 406 12.74 -8.84 -10.33
C MET A 406 13.31 -10.13 -9.71
N ILE A 407 13.64 -10.13 -8.41
CA ILE A 407 14.38 -11.24 -7.78
C ILE A 407 13.55 -12.01 -6.75
N SER A 408 12.52 -11.38 -6.18
CA SER A 408 11.74 -11.97 -5.10
C SER A 408 10.94 -13.18 -5.58
N SER A 409 10.96 -14.23 -4.76
CA SER A 409 10.14 -15.44 -4.95
C SER A 409 8.64 -15.13 -4.98
N ARG A 410 8.22 -14.00 -4.39
CA ARG A 410 6.82 -13.55 -4.36
C ARG A 410 6.24 -13.31 -5.77
N TYR A 411 7.05 -12.87 -6.73
CA TYR A 411 6.60 -12.53 -8.09
C TYR A 411 7.06 -13.56 -9.13
N ASN A 412 8.08 -14.35 -8.80
CA ASN A 412 8.59 -15.40 -9.68
C ASN A 412 7.69 -16.65 -9.60
N VAL A 413 6.56 -16.62 -10.31
CA VAL A 413 5.73 -17.81 -10.51
C VAL A 413 6.49 -18.80 -11.39
N SER A 414 6.92 -19.92 -10.81
CA SER A 414 7.55 -20.98 -11.60
C SER A 414 6.53 -21.60 -12.56
N ASN A 415 6.89 -21.73 -13.84
CA ASN A 415 6.08 -22.38 -14.89
C ASN A 415 5.69 -23.86 -14.60
N SER A 416 6.06 -24.41 -13.43
CA SER A 416 5.72 -25.76 -13.00
C SER A 416 4.26 -25.94 -12.54
N SER A 417 3.52 -24.88 -12.24
CA SER A 417 2.10 -24.98 -11.83
C SER A 417 1.11 -24.94 -13.01
N ILE A 418 1.57 -24.64 -14.23
CA ILE A 418 0.71 -24.51 -15.41
C ILE A 418 0.37 -25.90 -16.02
N SER A 419 1.05 -26.98 -15.61
CA SER A 419 0.86 -28.31 -16.20
C SER A 419 -0.16 -29.23 -15.49
N ASP A 420 -0.64 -28.91 -14.28
CA ASP A 420 -1.39 -29.89 -13.47
C ASP A 420 -2.88 -29.59 -13.22
N THR A 421 -3.46 -28.53 -13.76
CA THR A 421 -4.93 -28.36 -13.78
C THR A 421 -5.55 -28.92 -15.06
N GLY A 422 -5.09 -30.10 -15.48
CA GLY A 422 -5.77 -30.96 -16.44
C GLY A 422 -6.83 -31.83 -15.77
N ASN A 423 -7.71 -31.27 -14.94
CA ASN A 423 -8.76 -32.07 -14.30
C ASN A 423 -10.05 -32.03 -15.14
N SER A 424 -10.10 -32.98 -16.07
CA SER A 424 -11.31 -33.40 -16.78
C SER A 424 -12.44 -33.67 -15.80
N LYS A 425 -13.41 -32.76 -15.69
CA LYS A 425 -14.73 -33.08 -15.15
C LYS A 425 -15.40 -34.04 -16.14
N LYS A 426 -15.24 -35.34 -15.91
CA LYS A 426 -16.11 -36.37 -16.48
C LYS A 426 -17.56 -36.04 -16.10
N VAL A 427 -18.34 -35.65 -17.10
CA VAL A 427 -19.80 -35.63 -17.02
C VAL A 427 -20.27 -37.08 -17.00
N GLU A 428 -20.62 -37.59 -15.82
CA GLU A 428 -21.38 -38.84 -15.71
C GLU A 428 -22.82 -38.57 -16.15
N HIS A 429 -23.16 -39.03 -17.35
CA HIS A 429 -24.54 -39.20 -17.78
C HIS A 429 -25.20 -40.31 -16.96
N ILE A 430 -26.05 -39.92 -16.01
CA ILE A 430 -27.01 -40.84 -15.38
C ILE A 430 -28.21 -41.00 -16.32
N THR A 431 -28.21 -42.06 -17.12
CA THR A 431 -29.41 -42.58 -17.78
C THR A 431 -30.22 -43.39 -16.77
N LYS A 432 -31.37 -42.87 -16.33
CA LYS A 432 -32.39 -43.68 -15.65
C LYS A 432 -33.27 -44.39 -16.70
N ARG A 433 -33.30 -45.72 -16.62
CA ARG A 433 -34.45 -46.54 -17.02
C ARG A 433 -35.27 -46.84 -15.77
#